data_AF-A0A9D4IY93-F1
#
_entry.id   AF-A0A9D4IY93-F1
#
_cell.length_a   1.000
_cell.length_b   1.000
_cell.length_c   1.000
_cell.angle_alpha   90.00
_cell.angle_beta   90.00
_cell.angle_gamma   90.00
#
_symmetry.space_group_name_H-M   'P 1'
#
loop_
_entity.id
_entity.type
_entity.pdbx_description
1 polymer ?
#
loop_
_entity_poly.entity_id
_entity_poly.type
_entity_poly.pdbx_seq_one_letter_code
_entity_poly.pdbx_strand_id
1 'polypeptide(L)'
;MPSDEIVTECVYNSQRNTSTYFGAGTYDEMCYGFLTYYPRQEFEPTLCVAWKSVQRCIRKLETFNGMYGDCNWKQFVKHLPQNVSKVLANDTCGQFQQEGVCNWKCSLMSRDLLSHVCLQGDMGEFLIDFAKMTPYVKVLTTCAKHTARNSASFIVCTGLHIRLTLCLYLMYFSVFF
;
A
#
# COMPACT_ATOMS: atom_id res chain seq x y z
N MET A 1 6.63 6.43 -33.68
CA MET A 1 5.24 6.23 -34.11
C MET A 1 4.37 5.93 -32.90
N PRO A 2 3.05 6.17 -32.96
CA PRO A 2 2.13 5.73 -31.92
C PRO A 2 2.19 4.20 -31.87
N SER A 3 2.67 3.63 -30.76
CA SER A 3 3.06 2.22 -30.53
C SER A 3 4.57 1.97 -30.41
N ASP A 4 5.42 2.95 -30.70
CA ASP A 4 6.85 2.83 -30.42
C ASP A 4 7.10 3.08 -28.92
N GLU A 5 8.11 2.40 -28.38
CA GLU A 5 8.59 2.60 -27.03
C GLU A 5 9.92 3.36 -27.04
N ILE A 6 10.04 4.33 -26.14
CA ILE A 6 11.30 5.02 -25.89
C ILE A 6 11.92 4.43 -24.63
N VAL A 7 13.01 3.69 -24.80
CA VAL A 7 13.78 3.11 -23.70
C VAL A 7 15.02 3.96 -23.47
N THR A 8 15.21 4.42 -22.23
CA THR A 8 16.43 5.10 -21.80
C THR A 8 17.21 4.19 -20.86
N GLU A 9 18.47 3.92 -21.20
CA GLU A 9 19.39 3.17 -20.36
C GLU A 9 20.50 4.10 -19.86
N CYS A 10 20.74 4.09 -18.55
CA CYS A 10 21.83 4.83 -17.92
C CYS A 10 22.79 3.85 -17.26
N VAL A 11 24.07 3.96 -17.58
CA VAL A 11 25.13 3.14 -16.99
C VAL A 11 25.90 4.00 -15.98
N TYR A 12 25.92 3.57 -14.72
CA TYR A 12 26.54 4.30 -13.61
C TYR A 12 27.83 3.65 -13.13
N ASN A 13 28.74 4.47 -12.61
CA ASN A 13 29.95 4.00 -11.93
C ASN A 13 29.77 4.12 -10.41
N SER A 14 29.62 3.00 -9.72
CA SER A 14 29.34 2.93 -8.28
C SER A 14 30.60 2.88 -7.40
N GLN A 15 31.66 3.61 -7.73
CA GLN A 15 32.92 3.65 -6.95
C GLN A 15 32.82 4.35 -5.58
N ARG A 16 31.66 4.91 -5.23
CA ARG A 16 31.45 5.58 -3.94
C ARG A 16 31.25 4.57 -2.81
N ASN A 17 31.71 4.91 -1.61
CA ASN A 17 31.59 4.06 -0.41
C ASN A 17 30.17 3.96 0.15
N THR A 18 29.23 4.78 -0.35
CA THR A 18 27.83 4.81 0.09
C THR A 18 26.91 4.68 -1.10
N SER A 19 25.77 4.03 -0.90
CA SER A 19 24.69 3.96 -1.89
C SER A 19 24.29 5.36 -2.34
N THR A 20 24.23 5.56 -3.66
CA THR A 20 23.72 6.79 -4.25
C THR A 20 22.30 6.56 -4.72
N TYR A 21 21.40 7.48 -4.37
CA TYR A 21 19.97 7.37 -4.66
C TYR A 21 19.56 8.38 -5.72
N PHE A 22 18.36 8.20 -6.25
CA PHE A 22 17.75 9.19 -7.13
C PHE A 22 17.49 10.50 -6.37
N GLY A 23 17.86 11.65 -6.95
CA GLY A 23 17.63 12.94 -6.32
C GLY A 23 18.17 14.12 -7.14
N ALA A 24 17.99 15.33 -6.60
CA ALA A 24 18.41 16.58 -7.24
C ALA A 24 19.68 17.21 -6.67
N GLY A 25 20.27 16.57 -5.65
CA GLY A 25 21.55 16.98 -5.10
C GLY A 25 22.72 16.56 -5.97
N THR A 26 23.87 17.20 -5.75
CA THR A 26 25.15 16.84 -6.40
C THR A 26 25.69 15.47 -5.99
N TYR A 27 25.22 14.95 -4.86
CA TYR A 27 25.54 13.61 -4.39
C TYR A 27 24.53 12.55 -4.84
N ASP A 28 23.43 12.96 -5.47
CA ASP A 28 22.40 12.07 -5.98
C ASP A 28 22.64 11.77 -7.47
N GLU A 29 21.93 10.78 -8.00
CA GLU A 29 21.95 10.44 -9.43
C GLU A 29 20.58 10.68 -10.07
N MET A 30 20.57 10.89 -11.39
CA MET A 30 19.36 10.94 -12.19
C MET A 30 19.55 10.15 -13.48
N CYS A 31 18.45 9.59 -14.02
CA CYS A 31 18.42 9.01 -15.35
C CYS A 31 17.33 9.72 -16.17
N TYR A 32 17.72 10.66 -17.04
CA TYR A 32 16.79 11.38 -17.89
C TYR A 32 17.24 11.36 -19.35
N GLY A 33 16.31 11.05 -20.24
CA GLY A 33 16.41 11.30 -21.68
C GLY A 33 15.60 12.54 -22.03
N PHE A 34 16.22 13.51 -22.70
CA PHE A 34 15.54 14.70 -23.20
C PHE A 34 15.34 14.57 -24.70
N LEU A 35 14.08 14.55 -25.14
CA LEU A 35 13.73 14.48 -26.55
C LEU A 35 13.19 15.82 -27.04
N THR A 36 13.90 16.42 -28.00
CA THR A 36 13.42 17.58 -28.76
C THR A 36 12.99 17.08 -30.14
N TYR A 37 11.77 17.38 -30.56
CA TYR A 37 11.20 16.85 -31.78
C TYR A 37 10.43 17.91 -32.60
N TYR A 38 10.29 17.65 -33.90
CA TYR A 38 9.49 18.43 -34.85
C TYR A 38 8.79 17.45 -35.83
N PRO A 39 7.56 17.72 -36.30
CA PRO A 39 6.70 18.87 -35.99
C PRO A 39 6.14 18.82 -34.56
N ARG A 40 5.73 19.99 -34.04
CA ARG A 40 5.08 20.09 -32.73
C ARG A 40 3.85 19.19 -32.73
N GLN A 41 3.77 18.30 -31.75
CA GLN A 41 2.63 17.43 -31.49
C GLN A 41 1.87 17.95 -30.27
N GLU A 42 0.58 17.63 -30.18
CA GLU A 42 -0.25 17.90 -29.00
C GLU A 42 0.02 16.84 -27.91
N PHE A 43 1.25 16.80 -27.39
CA PHE A 43 1.63 15.89 -26.31
C PHE A 43 1.57 16.63 -24.97
N GLU A 44 0.52 16.40 -24.20
CA GLU A 44 0.23 17.11 -22.94
C GLU A 44 1.10 16.74 -21.71
N PRO A 45 1.90 15.66 -21.67
CA PRO A 45 2.93 15.55 -20.64
C PRO A 45 4.28 16.10 -21.13
N THR A 46 4.70 17.24 -20.57
CA THR A 46 6.07 17.76 -20.65
C THR A 46 7.13 16.82 -20.03
N LEU A 47 6.69 15.78 -19.31
CA LEU A 47 7.54 14.76 -18.70
C LEU A 47 6.86 13.39 -18.79
N CYS A 48 7.50 12.45 -19.48
CA CYS A 48 7.09 11.05 -19.59
C CYS A 48 8.26 10.19 -19.10
N VAL A 49 8.17 9.71 -17.87
CA VAL A 49 9.17 8.82 -17.25
C VAL A 49 8.45 7.63 -16.64
N ALA A 50 9.15 6.50 -16.55
CA ALA A 50 8.68 5.32 -15.85
C ALA A 50 9.32 5.20 -14.47
N TRP A 51 8.58 4.65 -13.51
CA TRP A 51 9.12 4.16 -12.26
C TRP A 51 8.86 2.66 -12.20
N LYS A 52 9.91 1.85 -12.31
CA LYS A 52 9.78 0.41 -12.60
C LYS A 52 8.84 0.19 -13.81
N SER A 53 7.83 -0.68 -13.69
CA SER A 53 6.82 -0.86 -14.74
C SER A 53 5.84 0.31 -14.88
N VAL A 54 5.73 1.22 -13.88
CA VAL A 54 4.72 2.29 -13.84
C VAL A 54 5.10 3.45 -14.75
N GLN A 55 4.51 3.48 -15.94
CA GLN A 55 4.64 4.60 -16.88
C GLN A 55 3.77 5.80 -16.45
N ARG A 56 4.41 6.89 -16.02
CA ARG A 56 3.70 8.05 -15.43
C ARG A 56 2.88 8.85 -16.45
N CYS A 57 3.23 8.77 -17.73
CA CYS A 57 2.56 9.46 -18.83
C CYS A 57 1.25 8.77 -19.23
N ILE A 58 1.23 7.42 -19.30
CA ILE A 58 0.00 6.65 -19.57
C ILE A 58 -1.14 7.07 -18.64
N ARG A 59 -0.77 7.31 -17.37
CA ARG A 59 -1.68 7.73 -16.31
C ARG A 59 -2.49 9.00 -16.61
N LYS A 60 -1.95 9.89 -17.46
CA LYS A 60 -2.56 11.17 -17.83
C LYS A 60 -3.27 11.12 -19.18
N LEU A 61 -3.12 10.04 -19.95
CA LEU A 61 -3.79 9.89 -21.23
C LEU A 61 -5.29 9.64 -21.00
N GLU A 62 -6.12 10.40 -21.71
CA GLU A 62 -7.59 10.29 -21.61
C GLU A 62 -8.09 8.88 -21.95
N THR A 63 -7.43 8.21 -22.89
CA THR A 63 -7.74 6.84 -23.33
C THR A 63 -7.81 5.83 -22.18
N PHE A 64 -7.02 6.03 -21.12
CA PHE A 64 -7.00 5.12 -19.98
C PHE A 64 -7.98 5.53 -18.88
N ASN A 65 -8.62 6.69 -18.97
CA ASN A 65 -9.61 7.20 -18.01
C ASN A 65 -9.20 7.05 -16.52
N GLY A 66 -7.91 7.20 -16.22
CA GLY A 66 -7.39 7.02 -14.86
C GLY A 66 -7.21 5.57 -14.39
N MET A 67 -7.19 4.61 -15.32
CA MET A 67 -6.86 3.21 -15.08
C MET A 67 -5.36 2.95 -15.31
N TYR A 68 -4.81 2.05 -14.51
CA TYR A 68 -3.48 1.45 -14.72
C TYR A 68 -3.60 -0.05 -14.41
N GLY A 69 -3.61 -0.88 -15.46
CA GLY A 69 -4.10 -2.26 -15.33
C GLY A 69 -5.52 -2.26 -14.73
N ASP A 70 -5.72 -3.03 -13.66
CA ASP A 70 -7.00 -3.12 -12.93
C ASP A 70 -7.18 -2.05 -11.85
N CYS A 71 -6.21 -1.15 -11.68
CA CYS A 71 -6.27 -0.09 -10.67
C CYS A 71 -6.83 1.21 -11.24
N ASN A 72 -8.01 1.63 -10.78
CA ASN A 72 -8.47 3.01 -10.95
C ASN A 72 -7.74 3.95 -9.97
N TRP A 73 -6.49 4.26 -10.29
CA TRP A 73 -5.62 5.02 -9.39
C TRP A 73 -6.18 6.42 -9.10
N LYS A 74 -6.85 7.05 -10.09
CA LYS A 74 -7.36 8.42 -9.96
C LYS A 74 -8.46 8.48 -8.90
N GLN A 75 -9.37 7.50 -8.95
CA GLN A 75 -10.41 7.36 -7.94
C GLN A 75 -9.83 6.90 -6.61
N PHE A 76 -8.88 5.96 -6.61
CA PHE A 76 -8.27 5.44 -5.39
C PHE A 76 -7.57 6.56 -4.60
N VAL A 77 -6.66 7.30 -5.23
CA VAL A 77 -5.93 8.42 -4.60
C VAL A 77 -6.87 9.50 -4.09
N LYS A 78 -7.99 9.76 -4.78
CA LYS A 78 -9.01 10.73 -4.33
C LYS A 78 -9.65 10.35 -2.99
N HIS A 79 -9.88 9.06 -2.74
CA HIS A 79 -10.53 8.56 -1.51
C HIS A 79 -9.53 8.07 -0.46
N LEU A 80 -8.25 7.99 -0.81
CA LEU A 80 -7.19 7.47 0.03
C LEU A 80 -7.04 8.22 1.37
N PRO A 81 -7.06 9.58 1.42
CA PRO A 81 -6.97 10.29 2.69
C PRO A 81 -8.11 9.92 3.64
N GLN A 82 -9.35 9.86 3.15
CA GLN A 82 -10.51 9.52 3.97
C GLN A 82 -10.45 8.06 4.46
N ASN A 83 -10.01 7.13 3.60
CA ASN A 83 -9.85 5.73 3.97
C ASN A 83 -8.76 5.55 5.02
N VAL A 84 -7.61 6.21 4.85
CA VAL A 84 -6.50 6.17 5.81
C VAL A 84 -6.91 6.81 7.14
N SER A 85 -7.57 7.97 7.13
CA SER A 85 -8.07 8.61 8.36
C SER A 85 -9.05 7.72 9.12
N LYS A 86 -9.91 6.96 8.42
CA LYS A 86 -10.81 5.99 9.07
C LYS A 86 -10.06 4.83 9.72
N VAL A 87 -8.99 4.33 9.09
CA VAL A 87 -8.18 3.22 9.63
C VAL A 87 -7.29 3.68 10.78
N LEU A 88 -6.90 4.95 10.82
CA LEU A 88 -6.05 5.52 11.86
C LEU A 88 -6.85 6.19 12.99
N ALA A 89 -8.17 6.06 13.01
CA ALA A 89 -8.99 6.56 14.10
C ALA A 89 -8.64 5.87 15.43
N ASN A 90 -8.89 6.53 16.57
CA ASN A 90 -8.52 6.03 17.89
C ASN A 90 -9.09 4.63 18.21
N ASP A 91 -10.29 4.33 17.74
CA ASP A 91 -10.98 3.05 17.95
C ASP A 91 -10.51 1.94 16.98
N THR A 92 -9.61 2.27 16.05
CA THR A 92 -9.02 1.37 15.06
C THR A 92 -7.51 1.31 15.28
N CYS A 93 -6.67 1.85 14.40
CA CYS A 93 -5.22 1.79 14.56
C CYS A 93 -4.62 2.96 15.36
N GLY A 94 -5.40 3.92 15.85
CA GLY A 94 -4.87 5.08 16.59
C GLY A 94 -4.14 4.70 17.87
N GLN A 95 -4.53 3.62 18.54
CA GLN A 95 -3.83 3.10 19.73
C GLN A 95 -2.41 2.59 19.43
N PHE A 96 -2.12 2.19 18.18
CA PHE A 96 -0.80 1.70 17.80
C PHE A 96 0.28 2.78 17.94
N GLN A 97 -0.07 4.04 17.67
CA GLN A 97 0.88 5.15 17.79
C GLN A 97 1.30 5.44 19.23
N GLN A 98 0.47 5.08 20.21
CA GLN A 98 0.70 5.38 21.63
C GLN A 98 1.25 4.17 22.38
N GLU A 99 0.73 2.98 22.09
CA GLU A 99 1.00 1.76 22.89
C GLU A 99 1.72 0.67 22.08
N GLY A 100 1.83 0.80 20.75
CA GLY A 100 2.39 -0.23 19.88
C GLY A 100 1.52 -1.49 19.76
N VAL A 101 0.27 -1.44 20.23
CA VAL A 101 -0.67 -2.57 20.24
C VAL A 101 -1.65 -2.46 19.08
N CYS A 102 -1.85 -3.57 18.35
CA CYS A 102 -2.87 -3.70 17.31
C CYS A 102 -4.11 -4.36 17.87
N ASN A 103 -5.25 -3.66 17.91
CA ASN A 103 -6.52 -4.29 18.21
C ASN A 103 -7.06 -5.06 16.99
N TRP A 104 -8.03 -5.95 17.20
CA TRP A 104 -8.58 -6.81 16.14
C TRP A 104 -9.19 -6.00 14.98
N LYS A 105 -9.81 -4.84 15.28
CA LYS A 105 -10.43 -3.95 14.30
C LYS A 105 -9.38 -3.32 13.39
N CYS A 106 -8.27 -2.86 13.97
CA CYS A 106 -7.11 -2.35 13.26
C CYS A 106 -6.51 -3.43 12.35
N SER A 107 -6.32 -4.65 12.85
CA SER A 107 -5.79 -5.76 12.04
C SER A 107 -6.68 -6.09 10.85
N LEU A 108 -8.00 -6.15 11.06
CA LEU A 108 -8.97 -6.40 9.98
C LEU A 108 -8.95 -5.28 8.93
N MET A 109 -9.07 -4.03 9.36
CA MET A 109 -9.09 -2.88 8.46
C MET A 109 -7.76 -2.66 7.73
N SER A 110 -6.64 -2.96 8.40
CA SER A 110 -5.32 -2.91 7.77
C SER A 110 -5.20 -3.94 6.65
N ARG A 111 -5.68 -5.17 6.86
CA ARG A 111 -5.71 -6.19 5.80
C ARG A 111 -6.62 -5.80 4.66
N ASP A 112 -7.81 -5.30 4.96
CA ASP A 112 -8.79 -4.88 3.95
C ASP A 112 -8.19 -3.78 3.05
N LEU A 113 -7.65 -2.71 3.66
CA LEU A 113 -7.01 -1.63 2.92
C LEU A 113 -5.82 -2.13 2.09
N LEU A 114 -4.90 -2.89 2.69
CA LEU A 114 -3.71 -3.40 2.01
C LEU A 114 -4.01 -4.44 0.93
N SER A 115 -5.20 -5.07 0.94
CA SER A 115 -5.60 -6.03 -0.08
C SER A 115 -6.10 -5.37 -1.37
N HIS A 116 -6.34 -4.06 -1.36
CA HIS A 116 -6.84 -3.33 -2.52
C HIS A 116 -5.89 -3.45 -3.73
N VAL A 117 -6.46 -3.68 -4.92
CA VAL A 117 -5.71 -3.91 -6.18
C VAL A 117 -4.67 -2.82 -6.48
N CYS A 118 -5.01 -1.56 -6.19
CA CYS A 118 -4.10 -0.41 -6.36
C CYS A 118 -2.88 -0.40 -5.42
N LEU A 119 -2.90 -1.15 -4.32
CA LEU A 119 -1.77 -1.25 -3.39
C LEU A 119 -0.91 -2.50 -3.63
N GLN A 120 -1.14 -3.21 -4.74
CA GLN A 120 -0.35 -4.37 -5.15
C GLN A 120 0.72 -4.02 -6.18
N GLY A 121 1.82 -4.78 -6.16
CA GLY A 121 2.92 -4.67 -7.12
C GLY A 121 3.57 -3.28 -7.19
N ASP A 122 4.19 -2.98 -8.33
CA ASP A 122 4.88 -1.70 -8.55
C ASP A 122 3.94 -0.49 -8.42
N MET A 123 2.67 -0.63 -8.82
CA MET A 123 1.71 0.47 -8.68
C MET A 123 1.44 0.79 -7.21
N GLY A 124 1.35 -0.23 -6.36
CA GLY A 124 1.20 -0.06 -4.93
C GLY A 124 2.38 0.64 -4.29
N GLU A 125 3.59 0.18 -4.58
CA GLU A 125 4.81 0.84 -4.09
C GLU A 125 4.89 2.30 -4.55
N PHE A 126 4.60 2.56 -5.83
CA PHE A 126 4.55 3.91 -6.39
C PHE A 126 3.55 4.79 -5.65
N LEU A 127 2.33 4.29 -5.41
CA LEU A 127 1.28 5.06 -4.74
C LEU A 127 1.59 5.31 -3.26
N ILE A 128 2.24 4.36 -2.58
CA ILE A 128 2.67 4.52 -1.19
C ILE A 128 3.66 5.69 -1.08
N ASP A 129 4.65 5.74 -1.96
CA ASP A 129 5.64 6.82 -1.97
C ASP A 129 5.02 8.14 -2.43
N PHE A 130 4.23 8.12 -3.51
CA PHE A 130 3.59 9.30 -4.07
C PHE A 130 2.62 9.97 -3.09
N ALA A 131 1.83 9.18 -2.36
CA ALA A 131 0.89 9.66 -1.35
C ALA A 131 1.54 9.90 0.03
N LYS A 132 2.87 9.75 0.14
CA LYS A 132 3.62 9.88 1.42
C LYS A 132 3.05 8.98 2.52
N MET A 133 2.60 7.79 2.15
CA MET A 133 1.96 6.84 3.06
C MET A 133 2.95 5.96 3.82
N THR A 134 4.23 6.02 3.50
CA THR A 134 5.30 5.23 4.12
C THR A 134 5.19 5.09 5.65
N PRO A 135 4.97 6.16 6.46
CA PRO A 135 4.85 6.01 7.91
C PRO A 135 3.60 5.21 8.33
N TYR A 136 2.48 5.38 7.62
CA TYR A 136 1.23 4.67 7.89
C TYR A 136 1.30 3.22 7.46
N VAL A 137 1.92 2.94 6.30
CA VAL A 137 2.08 1.57 5.78
C VAL A 137 2.86 0.70 6.76
N LYS A 138 3.85 1.24 7.48
CA LYS A 138 4.55 0.50 8.53
C LYS A 138 3.59 0.02 9.63
N VAL A 139 2.67 0.89 10.07
CA VAL A 139 1.63 0.54 11.06
C VAL A 139 0.69 -0.52 10.49
N LEU A 140 0.14 -0.26 9.30
CA LEU A 140 -0.84 -1.13 8.65
C LEU A 140 -0.28 -2.52 8.40
N THR A 141 0.94 -2.63 7.87
CA THR A 141 1.59 -3.91 7.58
C THR A 141 1.92 -4.68 8.86
N THR A 142 2.32 -3.98 9.92
CA THR A 142 2.55 -4.60 11.24
C THR A 142 1.25 -5.16 11.81
N CYS A 143 0.18 -4.37 11.82
CA CYS A 143 -1.11 -4.80 12.36
C CYS A 143 -1.84 -5.82 11.49
N ALA A 144 -1.67 -5.78 10.17
CA ALA A 144 -2.23 -6.77 9.25
C ALA A 144 -1.67 -8.18 9.52
N LYS A 145 -0.37 -8.27 9.82
CA LYS A 145 0.32 -9.53 10.19
C LYS A 145 -0.07 -10.04 11.58
N HIS A 146 -0.58 -9.16 12.44
CA HIS A 146 -1.13 -9.57 13.72
C HIS A 146 -2.39 -10.40 13.45
N THR A 147 -2.26 -11.72 13.52
CA THR A 147 -3.40 -12.62 13.64
C THR A 147 -4.13 -12.23 14.92
N ALA A 148 -5.47 -12.25 14.88
CA ALA A 148 -6.28 -12.07 16.07
C ALA A 148 -6.07 -13.26 17.01
N ARG A 149 -4.92 -13.31 17.71
CA ARG A 149 -4.82 -14.04 18.96
C ARG A 149 -5.79 -13.32 19.89
N ASN A 150 -6.86 -14.02 20.26
CA ASN A 150 -7.92 -13.62 21.21
C ASN A 150 -9.22 -13.09 20.59
N SER A 151 -9.81 -13.84 19.65
CA SER A 151 -11.28 -13.86 19.49
C SER A 151 -11.91 -15.23 19.74
N ALA A 152 -11.14 -16.16 20.32
CA ALA A 152 -11.64 -17.44 20.82
C ALA A 152 -11.37 -17.53 22.32
N SER A 153 -12.17 -16.81 23.13
CA SER A 153 -12.47 -17.10 24.54
C SER A 153 -13.32 -15.98 25.15
N PHE A 154 -14.50 -15.75 24.61
CA PHE A 154 -15.63 -15.29 25.41
C PHE A 154 -16.82 -16.15 25.00
N ILE A 155 -16.84 -17.39 25.48
CA ILE A 155 -18.11 -18.09 25.62
C ILE A 155 -18.85 -17.30 26.70
N VAL A 156 -19.73 -16.42 26.24
CA VAL A 156 -20.68 -15.73 27.10
C VAL A 156 -21.71 -16.78 27.53
N CYS A 157 -21.47 -17.44 28.67
CA CYS A 157 -22.47 -18.25 29.35
C CYS A 157 -23.48 -17.32 30.04
N THR A 158 -24.28 -16.59 29.28
CA THR A 158 -25.42 -15.85 29.81
C THR A 158 -26.69 -16.68 29.66
N GLY A 159 -27.25 -17.10 30.79
CA GLY A 159 -28.69 -17.33 30.90
C GLY A 159 -29.13 -18.79 31.08
N LEU A 160 -29.56 -19.07 32.31
CA LEU A 160 -30.56 -20.05 32.73
C LEU A 160 -30.24 -21.56 32.58
N HIS A 161 -29.78 -22.12 33.71
CA HIS A 161 -29.97 -23.51 34.13
C HIS A 161 -29.29 -24.65 33.35
N ILE A 162 -28.08 -24.44 32.83
CA ILE A 162 -27.23 -25.56 32.40
C ILE A 162 -26.04 -25.69 33.36
N ARG A 163 -25.98 -26.85 34.04
CA ARG A 163 -25.02 -27.17 35.10
C ARG A 163 -23.58 -27.06 34.60
N LEU A 164 -22.71 -26.45 35.41
CA LEU A 164 -21.27 -26.25 35.24
C LEU A 164 -20.48 -27.44 34.65
N THR A 165 -21.00 -28.65 34.81
CA THR A 165 -20.36 -29.91 34.40
C THR A 165 -20.23 -30.05 32.88
N LEU A 166 -21.12 -29.46 32.07
CA LEU A 166 -21.04 -29.57 30.60
C LEU A 166 -19.98 -28.65 29.99
N CYS A 167 -19.72 -27.48 30.61
CA CYS A 167 -18.68 -26.54 30.16
C CYS A 167 -17.26 -27.11 30.35
N LEU A 168 -17.00 -27.78 31.48
CA LEU A 168 -15.71 -28.41 31.73
C LEU A 168 -15.44 -29.58 30.77
N TYR A 169 -16.47 -30.29 30.34
CA TYR A 169 -16.35 -31.41 29.41
C TYR A 169 -15.95 -30.97 27.99
N LEU A 170 -16.46 -29.82 27.54
CA LEU A 170 -16.10 -29.24 26.24
C LEU A 170 -14.71 -28.58 26.23
N MET A 171 -14.17 -28.17 27.38
CA MET A 171 -12.78 -27.69 27.48
C MET A 171 -11.75 -28.81 27.49
N TYR A 172 -12.11 -30.02 27.95
CA TYR A 172 -11.19 -31.16 27.97
C TYR A 172 -10.99 -31.80 26.58
N PHE A 173 -11.99 -31.70 25.70
CA PHE A 173 -11.94 -32.32 24.37
C PHE A 173 -11.16 -31.52 23.31
N SER A 174 -10.81 -30.26 23.57
CA SER A 174 -10.06 -29.40 22.62
C SER A 174 -8.55 -29.38 22.86
N VAL A 175 -8.04 -30.18 23.81
CA VAL A 175 -6.59 -30.33 24.09
C VAL A 175 -6.02 -31.61 23.47
N PHE A 176 -6.86 -32.52 22.96
CA PHE A 176 -6.47 -33.74 22.27
C PHE A 176 -7.14 -33.82 20.89
N PHE A 177 -6.79 -32.93 19.96
CA PHE A 177 -6.72 -33.19 18.51
C PHE A 177 -6.10 -31.99 17.78
#